data_AF-A0A0B6Y288-F1
#
_entry.id   AF-A0A0B6Y288-F1
#
_cell.length_a   1.000
_cell.length_b   1.000
_cell.length_c   1.000
_cell.angle_alpha   90.00
_cell.angle_beta   90.00
_cell.angle_gamma   90.00
#
_symmetry.space_group_name_H-M   'P 1'
#
loop_
_entity.id
_entity.type
_entity.pdbx_description
1 polymer ?
#
loop_
_entity_poly.entity_id
_entity_poly.type
_entity_poly.pdbx_seq_one_letter_code
_entity_poly.pdbx_strand_id
1 'polypeptide(L)'
;GVGPSEVQDADVKDEPKAELEGNDLWKKFHSIGTEMVITKSGRRIFPAYKVRLSGLDKKSKYFLVLDIMAVDDCRYKFHNGKWTVAGKADPEMPRRCYVHPDSPCTG
;
A
#
# COMPACT_ATOMS: atom_id res chain seq x y z
N GLY A 1 -5.00 -21.56 -30.18
CA GLY A 1 -3.89 -21.93 -29.28
C GLY A 1 -4.44 -21.99 -27.89
N VAL A 2 -4.30 -23.12 -27.21
CA VAL A 2 -4.79 -23.31 -25.84
C VAL A 2 -3.97 -22.39 -24.92
N GLY A 3 -4.65 -21.54 -24.15
CA GLY A 3 -4.01 -20.62 -23.21
C GLY A 3 -3.26 -21.37 -22.11
N PRO A 4 -2.34 -20.71 -21.39
CA PRO A 4 -1.65 -21.36 -20.29
C PRO A 4 -2.69 -21.80 -19.25
N SER A 5 -2.79 -23.12 -19.10
CA SER A 5 -3.51 -23.78 -18.02
C SER A 5 -2.98 -23.25 -16.69
N GLU A 6 -3.84 -22.58 -15.92
CA GLU A 6 -3.60 -22.30 -14.51
C GLU A 6 -3.37 -23.63 -13.81
N VAL A 7 -2.10 -23.95 -13.54
CA VAL A 7 -1.75 -25.05 -12.66
C VAL A 7 -2.12 -24.57 -11.26
N GLN A 8 -3.33 -24.89 -10.82
CA GLN A 8 -3.66 -24.78 -9.41
C GLN A 8 -2.86 -25.86 -8.69
N ASP A 9 -1.74 -25.48 -8.07
CA ASP A 9 -1.00 -26.36 -7.18
C ASP A 9 -1.93 -26.71 -6.00
N ALA A 10 -2.57 -27.89 -6.08
CA ALA A 10 -3.55 -28.38 -5.12
C ALA A 10 -3.01 -28.55 -3.67
N ASP A 11 -1.71 -28.32 -3.46
CA ASP A 11 -1.02 -28.43 -2.17
C ASP A 11 -0.73 -27.08 -1.47
N VAL A 12 -0.98 -25.93 -2.11
CA VAL A 12 -0.77 -24.62 -1.46
C VAL A 12 -1.91 -24.34 -0.49
N LYS A 13 -1.62 -24.43 0.81
CA LYS A 13 -2.57 -24.14 1.91
C LYS A 13 -2.27 -22.80 2.54
N ASP A 14 -2.67 -21.74 1.85
CA ASP A 14 -2.55 -20.37 2.32
C ASP A 14 -3.78 -19.94 3.14
N GLU A 15 -3.53 -19.22 4.24
CA GLU A 15 -4.49 -18.38 4.94
C GLU A 15 -3.82 -17.03 5.30
N PRO A 16 -3.50 -16.20 4.28
CA PRO A 16 -2.63 -15.04 4.47
C PRO A 16 -3.27 -14.01 5.39
N LYS A 17 -2.51 -13.56 6.39
CA LYS A 17 -2.89 -12.51 7.33
C LYS A 17 -1.83 -11.42 7.31
N ALA A 18 -2.28 -10.18 7.37
CA ALA A 18 -1.44 -9.00 7.32
C ALA A 18 -1.76 -8.08 8.50
N GLU A 19 -0.78 -7.83 9.35
CA GLU A 19 -0.92 -6.98 10.53
C GLU A 19 -0.05 -5.73 10.39
N LEU A 20 -0.66 -4.56 10.49
CA LEU A 20 0.06 -3.29 10.45
C LEU A 20 0.86 -3.09 11.74
N GLU A 21 2.19 -3.02 11.62
CA GLU A 21 3.04 -2.66 12.76
C GLU A 21 2.91 -1.16 13.08
N GLY A 22 2.94 -0.83 14.37
CA GLY A 22 2.81 0.57 14.81
C GLY A 22 1.41 1.16 14.59
N ASN A 23 0.38 0.31 14.52
CA ASN A 23 -1.02 0.72 14.31
C ASN A 23 -1.47 1.86 15.25
N ASP A 24 -1.05 1.86 16.51
CA ASP A 24 -1.42 2.92 17.46
C ASP A 24 -0.83 4.29 17.08
N LEU A 25 0.36 4.31 16.49
CA LEU A 25 0.95 5.54 15.96
C LEU A 25 0.18 6.01 14.73
N TRP A 26 -0.13 5.09 13.81
CA TRP A 26 -0.98 5.39 12.65
C TRP A 26 -2.34 5.95 13.06
N LYS A 27 -3.00 5.39 14.08
CA LYS A 27 -4.26 5.91 14.63
C LYS A 27 -4.12 7.33 15.19
N LYS A 28 -3.02 7.64 15.88
CA LYS A 28 -2.74 9.00 16.37
C LYS A 28 -2.62 9.99 15.22
N PHE A 29 -1.85 9.66 14.18
CA PHE A 29 -1.74 10.50 12.97
C PHE A 29 -3.08 10.63 12.25
N HIS A 30 -3.83 9.53 12.11
CA HIS A 30 -5.14 9.55 11.47
C HIS A 30 -6.13 10.47 12.20
N SER A 31 -6.13 10.45 13.54
CA SER A 31 -7.05 11.25 14.35
C SER A 31 -6.89 12.77 14.17
N ILE A 32 -5.74 13.23 13.70
CA ILE A 32 -5.44 14.65 13.44
C ILE A 32 -5.42 14.99 11.94
N GLY A 33 -5.62 14.01 11.06
CA GLY A 33 -5.41 14.13 9.61
C GLY A 33 -3.97 13.83 9.22
N THR A 34 -3.72 12.59 8.81
CA THR A 34 -2.38 12.17 8.37
C THR A 34 -1.96 12.94 7.12
N GLU A 35 -0.78 13.55 7.15
CA GLU A 35 -0.17 14.26 6.02
C GLU A 35 1.18 13.62 5.66
N MET A 36 1.48 13.57 4.35
CA MET A 36 2.73 13.02 3.83
C MET A 36 3.44 14.08 2.97
N VAL A 37 4.72 14.31 3.25
CA VAL A 37 5.53 15.26 2.48
C VAL A 37 6.06 14.60 1.22
N ILE A 38 5.89 15.25 0.07
CA ILE A 38 6.47 14.85 -1.22
C ILE A 38 7.57 15.83 -1.64
N THR A 39 8.64 15.32 -2.25
CA THR A 39 9.76 16.13 -2.77
C THR A 39 10.24 15.59 -4.10
N LYS A 40 10.94 16.42 -4.88
CA LYS A 40 11.50 16.01 -6.19
C LYS A 40 12.46 14.84 -6.09
N SER A 41 13.28 14.77 -5.03
CA SER A 41 14.22 13.66 -4.79
C SER A 41 13.56 12.44 -4.13
N GLY A 42 12.28 12.53 -3.78
CA GLY A 42 11.57 11.52 -2.99
C GLY A 42 11.72 11.72 -1.48
N ARG A 43 10.71 11.25 -0.75
CA ARG A 43 10.65 11.29 0.71
C ARG A 43 10.08 9.96 1.22
N ARG A 44 10.62 9.47 2.34
CA ARG A 44 10.08 8.27 3.00
C ARG A 44 8.77 8.60 3.71
N ILE A 45 7.81 7.67 3.62
CA ILE A 45 6.55 7.72 4.36
C ILE A 45 6.85 7.69 5.87
N PHE A 46 6.15 8.53 6.63
CA PHE A 46 6.17 8.50 8.09
C PHE A 46 4.73 8.64 8.64
N PRO A 47 4.26 7.74 9.52
CA PRO A 47 4.97 6.57 10.06
C PRO A 47 5.38 5.57 8.98
N ALA A 48 6.43 4.78 9.22
CA ALA A 48 6.86 3.79 8.23
C ALA A 48 5.76 2.73 8.03
N TYR A 49 5.44 2.41 6.77
CA TYR A 49 4.52 1.32 6.45
C TYR A 49 5.24 -0.02 6.59
N LYS A 50 4.91 -0.76 7.66
CA LYS A 50 5.49 -2.07 7.98
C LYS A 50 4.36 -3.04 8.29
N VAL A 51 4.42 -4.20 7.68
CA VAL A 51 3.38 -5.22 7.81
C VAL A 51 4.04 -6.54 8.21
N ARG A 52 3.44 -7.21 9.19
CA ARG A 52 3.76 -8.58 9.55
C ARG A 52 2.83 -9.51 8.79
N LEU A 53 3.40 -10.39 7.97
CA LEU A 53 2.65 -11.39 7.23
C LEU A 53 2.71 -12.73 7.96
N SER A 54 1.61 -13.48 7.90
CA SER A 54 1.53 -14.87 8.41
C SER A 54 0.55 -15.68 7.56
N GLY A 55 0.56 -17.00 7.71
CA GLY A 55 -0.35 -17.90 6.98
C GLY A 55 -0.03 -18.06 5.49
N LEU A 56 1.16 -17.67 5.04
CA LEU A 56 1.69 -18.03 3.73
C LEU A 56 2.29 -19.44 3.77
N ASP A 57 2.20 -20.18 2.68
CA ASP A 57 2.91 -21.43 2.49
C ASP A 57 4.42 -21.15 2.43
N LYS A 58 5.16 -21.88 3.26
CA LYS A 58 6.60 -21.65 3.45
C LYS A 58 7.45 -22.01 2.23
N LYS A 59 6.91 -22.73 1.25
CA LYS A 59 7.63 -23.21 0.06
C LYS A 59 7.25 -22.44 -1.20
N SER A 60 6.03 -21.92 -1.26
CA SER A 60 5.54 -21.05 -2.34
C SER A 60 6.32 -19.75 -2.42
N LYS A 61 6.43 -19.20 -3.64
CA LYS A 61 7.09 -17.91 -3.91
C LYS A 61 6.05 -16.81 -4.09
N TYR A 62 6.25 -15.69 -3.40
CA TYR A 62 5.36 -14.54 -3.41
C TYR A 62 6.08 -13.27 -3.84
N PHE A 63 5.35 -12.41 -4.53
CA PHE A 63 5.73 -11.01 -4.73
C PHE A 63 4.94 -10.13 -3.77
N LEU A 64 5.61 -9.20 -3.10
CA LEU A 64 4.97 -8.14 -2.34
C LEU A 64 5.04 -6.84 -3.12
N VAL A 65 3.87 -6.25 -3.38
CA VAL A 65 3.72 -5.03 -4.17
C VAL A 65 2.89 -4.03 -3.38
N LEU A 66 3.37 -2.79 -3.28
CA LEU A 66 2.68 -1.66 -2.67
C LEU A 66 2.27 -0.67 -3.76
N ASP A 67 0.99 -0.32 -3.80
CA ASP A 67 0.45 0.76 -4.62
C ASP A 67 -0.21 1.81 -3.70
N ILE A 68 -0.19 3.08 -4.11
CA ILE A 68 -0.88 4.18 -3.44
C ILE A 68 -1.85 4.77 -4.44
N MET A 69 -3.14 4.65 -4.15
CA MET A 69 -4.22 5.15 -4.98
C MET A 69 -4.93 6.34 -4.33
N ALA A 70 -5.50 7.21 -5.17
CA ALA A 70 -6.38 8.29 -4.70
C ALA A 70 -7.60 7.69 -3.99
N VAL A 71 -7.95 8.28 -2.84
CA VAL A 71 -9.15 7.89 -2.07
C VAL A 71 -10.43 8.51 -2.65
N ASP A 72 -10.30 9.67 -3.30
CA ASP A 72 -11.38 10.42 -3.94
C ASP A 72 -10.85 11.26 -5.11
N ASP A 73 -11.76 11.93 -5.81
CA ASP A 73 -11.48 12.85 -6.94
C ASP A 73 -11.49 14.33 -6.47
N CYS A 74 -10.99 14.61 -5.26
CA CYS A 74 -10.98 15.96 -4.67
C CYS A 74 -9.56 16.54 -4.56
N ARG A 75 -9.43 17.82 -4.91
CA ARG A 75 -8.27 18.63 -4.51
C ARG A 75 -8.59 19.36 -3.22
N TYR A 76 -7.75 19.18 -2.21
CA TYR A 76 -7.94 19.75 -0.88
C TYR A 76 -7.07 20.99 -0.64
N LYS A 77 -7.55 21.91 0.21
CA LYS A 77 -6.77 23.03 0.76
C LYS A 77 -6.89 23.06 2.28
N PHE A 78 -5.80 23.43 2.95
CA PHE A 78 -5.77 23.66 4.39
C PHE A 78 -5.91 25.15 4.70
N HIS A 79 -6.94 25.53 5.45
CA HIS A 79 -7.17 26.91 5.87
C HIS A 79 -7.84 26.94 7.26
N ASN A 80 -7.40 27.84 8.14
CA ASN A 80 -7.89 27.97 9.51
C ASN A 80 -7.95 26.64 10.29
N GLY A 81 -6.88 25.83 10.18
CA GLY A 81 -6.78 24.57 10.92
C GLY A 81 -7.63 23.42 10.36
N LYS A 82 -8.22 23.58 9.16
CA LYS A 82 -9.13 22.59 8.58
C LYS A 82 -8.84 22.33 7.11
N TRP A 83 -8.91 21.06 6.73
CA TRP A 83 -8.94 20.60 5.35
C TRP A 83 -10.33 20.79 4.74
N THR A 84 -10.40 21.41 3.57
CA THR A 84 -11.65 21.63 2.82
C THR A 84 -11.45 21.30 1.35
N VAL A 85 -12.51 20.85 0.68
CA VAL A 85 -12.51 20.62 -0.76
C VAL A 85 -12.38 21.97 -1.48
N ALA A 86 -11.43 22.06 -2.41
CA ALA A 86 -11.14 23.24 -3.20
C ALA A 86 -11.44 23.03 -4.70
N GLY A 87 -11.80 21.81 -5.11
CA GLY A 87 -12.16 21.49 -6.49
C GLY A 87 -11.95 20.01 -6.80
N LYS A 88 -11.93 19.70 -8.10
CA LYS A 88 -11.63 18.36 -8.64
C LYS A 88 -10.14 18.05 -8.52
N ALA A 89 -9.77 16.79 -8.29
CA ALA A 89 -8.39 16.35 -8.33
C ALA A 89 -7.78 16.54 -9.74
N ASP A 90 -6.45 16.63 -9.79
CA ASP A 90 -5.74 16.58 -11.05
C ASP A 90 -5.79 15.14 -11.62
N PRO A 91 -5.68 14.95 -12.95
CA PRO A 91 -5.70 13.61 -13.53
C PRO A 91 -4.65 12.69 -12.89
N GLU A 92 -5.05 11.46 -12.59
CA GLU A 92 -4.16 10.47 -11.95
C GLU A 92 -2.95 10.20 -12.85
N MET A 93 -1.75 10.37 -12.30
CA MET A 93 -0.51 9.99 -13.00
C MET A 93 -0.43 8.46 -13.14
N PRO A 94 0.33 7.94 -14.14
CA PRO A 94 0.53 6.50 -14.26
C PRO A 94 1.02 5.91 -12.94
N ARG A 95 0.28 4.92 -12.43
CA ARG A 95 0.56 4.33 -11.13
C ARG A 95 1.94 3.71 -11.10
N ARG A 96 2.68 4.00 -10.03
CA ARG A 96 3.99 3.39 -9.77
C ARG A 96 3.86 2.44 -8.61
N CYS A 97 3.73 1.16 -8.93
CA CYS A 97 3.83 0.11 -7.94
C CYS A 97 5.27 0.03 -7.41
N TYR A 98 5.42 -0.12 -6.11
CA TYR A 98 6.67 -0.47 -5.46
C TYR A 98 6.70 -1.96 -5.18
N VAL A 99 7.56 -2.69 -5.88
CA VAL A 99 7.83 -4.10 -5.59
C VAL A 99 8.84 -4.16 -4.44
N HIS A 100 8.53 -4.91 -3.39
CA HIS A 100 9.46 -5.11 -2.28
C HIS A 100 10.76 -5.74 -2.80
N PRO A 101 11.94 -5.25 -2.39
CA PRO A 101 13.23 -5.65 -2.96
C PRO A 101 13.53 -7.15 -2.80
N ASP A 102 12.96 -7.79 -1.79
CA ASP A 102 13.13 -9.23 -1.55
C ASP A 102 12.23 -10.09 -2.45
N SER A 103 11.33 -9.50 -3.24
CA SER A 103 10.43 -10.24 -4.12
C SER A 103 11.17 -10.76 -5.38
N PRO A 104 10.93 -12.01 -5.81
CA PRO A 104 10.09 -13.00 -5.15
C PRO A 104 10.80 -13.69 -3.97
N CYS A 105 10.10 -13.83 -2.85
CA CYS A 105 10.58 -14.57 -1.67
C CYS A 105 9.64 -15.72 -1.31
N THR A 106 10.11 -16.70 -0.53
CA THR A 106 9.20 -17.70 0.07
C THR A 106 8.35 -17.07 1.18
N GLY A 107 7.23 -17.70 1.52
CA GLY A 107 6.36 -17.31 2.63
C GLY A 107 6.98 -17.38 4.02
#